data_AF-A0A4R3HQJ4-F1
#
_entry.id   AF-A0A4R3HQJ4-F1
#
_cell.length_a   1.000
_cell.length_b   1.000
_cell.length_c   1.000
_cell.angle_alpha   90.00
_cell.angle_beta   90.00
_cell.angle_gamma   90.00
#
_symmetry.space_group_name_H-M   'P 1'
#
loop_
_entity.id
_entity.type
_entity.pdbx_description
1 polymer ?
#
loop_
_entity_poly.entity_id
_entity_poly.type
_entity_poly.pdbx_seq_one_letter_code
_entity_poly.pdbx_strand_id
1 'polypeptide(L)'
;MAHTLSCYYLDAPLSDTERKLVIQVLLGPWAKFKTGATALVERRVPTVLPLPDSSGHYCHTREQRAWRVCANLRHAGIHEDIGRQVVWVMPRDADWDAIFQFAIREETGFAPYVVQRWIQDETGIQRLAARIIDTQKLIDGLESQ
;
A
#
# COMPACT_ATOMS: atom_id res chain seq x y z
N MET A 1 -19.00 4.44 -16.07
CA MET A 1 -17.63 5.02 -16.10
C MET A 1 -16.66 3.92 -15.76
N ALA A 2 -15.59 3.75 -16.53
CA ALA A 2 -14.58 2.74 -16.27
C ALA A 2 -13.93 3.03 -14.90
N HIS A 3 -14.13 2.14 -13.93
CA HIS A 3 -13.52 2.29 -12.62
C HIS A 3 -12.02 2.00 -12.74
N THR A 4 -11.21 2.89 -12.17
CA THR A 4 -9.75 2.79 -12.21
C THR A 4 -9.26 2.50 -10.80
N LEU A 5 -8.33 1.55 -10.69
CA LEU A 5 -7.70 1.17 -9.44
C LEU A 5 -6.40 1.96 -9.28
N SER A 6 -6.30 2.74 -8.21
CA SER A 6 -5.10 3.50 -7.88
C SER A 6 -4.05 2.60 -7.23
N CYS A 7 -2.80 2.72 -7.67
CA CYS A 7 -1.65 1.98 -7.17
C CYS A 7 -0.58 2.95 -6.65
N TYR A 8 -0.35 2.93 -5.35
CA TYR A 8 0.56 3.83 -4.66
C TYR A 8 1.91 3.16 -4.36
N TYR A 9 3.01 3.89 -4.52
CA TYR A 9 4.37 3.42 -4.24
C TYR A 9 5.29 4.55 -3.74
N LEU A 10 6.34 4.22 -2.97
CA LEU A 10 7.32 5.19 -2.45
C LEU A 10 8.61 5.22 -3.27
N ASP A 11 9.24 4.04 -3.36
CA ASP A 11 10.60 3.84 -3.83
C ASP A 11 10.62 3.49 -5.31
N ALA A 12 10.09 2.33 -5.65
CA ALA A 12 10.05 1.81 -7.01
C ALA A 12 8.62 1.48 -7.44
N PRO A 13 8.21 1.86 -8.67
CA PRO A 13 6.92 1.45 -9.23
C PRO A 13 6.87 -0.07 -9.42
N LEU A 14 5.73 -0.56 -9.92
CA LEU A 14 5.62 -1.96 -10.31
C LEU A 14 6.52 -2.23 -11.53
N SER A 15 7.34 -3.27 -11.44
CA SER A 15 7.98 -3.88 -12.62
C SER A 15 6.91 -4.46 -13.55
N ASP A 16 7.28 -4.75 -14.80
CA ASP A 16 6.34 -5.31 -15.79
C ASP A 16 5.70 -6.62 -15.32
N THR A 17 6.47 -7.47 -14.64
CA THR A 17 5.97 -8.73 -14.08
C THR A 17 4.99 -8.48 -12.94
N GLU A 18 5.31 -7.54 -12.04
CA GLU A 18 4.43 -7.15 -10.93
C GLU A 18 3.13 -6.51 -11.44
N ARG A 19 3.22 -5.67 -12.48
CA ARG A 19 2.06 -5.04 -13.15
C ARG A 19 1.16 -6.10 -13.78
N LYS A 20 1.72 -7.07 -14.50
CA LYS A 20 0.95 -8.19 -15.08
C LYS A 20 0.21 -8.99 -14.02
N LEU A 21 0.87 -9.27 -12.89
CA LEU A 21 0.24 -9.93 -11.75
C LEU A 21 -0.94 -9.13 -11.20
N VAL A 22 -0.76 -7.82 -10.97
CA VAL A 22 -1.83 -6.92 -10.50
C VAL A 22 -3.02 -6.91 -11.45
N ILE A 23 -2.78 -6.77 -12.75
CA ILE A 23 -3.83 -6.80 -13.76
C ILE A 23 -4.59 -8.14 -13.71
N GLN A 24 -3.87 -9.27 -13.67
CA GLN A 24 -4.48 -10.60 -13.66
C GLN A 24 -5.32 -10.87 -12.40
N VAL A 25 -4.86 -10.40 -11.24
CA VAL A 25 -5.47 -10.74 -9.95
C VAL A 25 -6.57 -9.76 -9.54
N LEU A 26 -6.43 -8.47 -9.91
CA LEU A 26 -7.28 -7.39 -9.43
C LEU A 26 -8.15 -6.73 -10.52
N LEU A 27 -7.85 -6.91 -11.80
CA LEU A 27 -8.58 -6.25 -12.89
C LEU A 27 -9.31 -7.24 -13.80
N GLY A 28 -10.48 -6.81 -14.29
CA GLY A 28 -11.26 -7.55 -15.25
C GLY A 28 -12.24 -8.57 -14.66
N PRO A 29 -13.04 -9.24 -15.51
CA PRO A 29 -14.19 -10.05 -15.09
C PRO A 29 -13.81 -11.34 -14.33
N TRP A 30 -12.56 -11.79 -14.50
CA TRP A 30 -12.03 -13.01 -13.89
C TRP A 30 -11.07 -12.72 -12.72
N ALA A 31 -11.00 -11.46 -12.27
CA ALA A 31 -10.14 -11.07 -11.16
C ALA A 31 -10.48 -11.87 -9.90
N LYS A 32 -9.43 -12.34 -9.22
CA LYS A 32 -9.56 -13.07 -7.94
C LYS A 32 -10.23 -12.20 -6.88
N PHE A 33 -9.93 -10.90 -6.90
CA PHE A 33 -10.60 -9.91 -6.06
C PHE A 33 -11.43 -8.99 -6.96
N LYS A 34 -12.75 -9.01 -6.78
CA LYS A 34 -13.69 -8.25 -7.61
C LYS A 34 -13.67 -6.77 -7.22
N THR A 35 -12.69 -6.04 -7.74
CA THR A 35 -12.60 -4.57 -7.56
C THR A 35 -13.57 -3.80 -8.45
N GLY A 36 -14.03 -4.43 -9.55
CA GLY A 36 -14.81 -3.76 -10.60
C GLY A 36 -14.00 -2.79 -11.46
N ALA A 37 -12.69 -2.68 -11.23
CA ALA A 37 -11.81 -1.81 -11.99
C ALA A 37 -11.37 -2.47 -13.31
N THR A 38 -11.19 -1.64 -14.34
CA THR A 38 -10.75 -2.06 -15.68
C THR A 38 -9.39 -1.50 -16.06
N ALA A 39 -8.85 -0.57 -15.25
CA ALA A 39 -7.56 0.06 -15.48
C ALA A 39 -6.80 0.22 -14.15
N LEU A 40 -5.46 0.27 -14.23
CA LEU A 40 -4.55 0.55 -13.12
C LEU A 40 -3.88 1.90 -13.36
N VAL A 41 -3.86 2.78 -12.36
CA VAL A 41 -3.11 4.04 -12.40
C VAL A 41 -2.09 4.05 -11.28
N GLU A 42 -0.81 4.16 -11.63
CA GLU A 42 0.27 4.26 -10.65
C GLU A 42 0.51 5.71 -10.24
N ARG A 43 0.64 5.92 -8.93
CA ARG A 43 0.82 7.22 -8.30
C ARG A 43 1.99 7.13 -7.33
N ARG A 44 3.00 7.97 -7.55
CA ARG A 44 4.13 8.05 -6.63
C ARG A 44 3.74 8.87 -5.41
N VAL A 45 3.96 8.30 -4.24
CA VAL A 45 3.86 9.05 -2.98
C VAL A 45 5.16 9.85 -2.78
N PRO A 46 5.07 11.15 -2.48
CA PRO A 46 6.25 11.96 -2.19
C PRO A 46 7.12 11.33 -1.08
N THR A 47 8.41 11.18 -1.36
CA THR A 47 9.39 10.49 -0.51
C THR A 47 9.84 11.30 0.71
N VAL A 48 9.17 12.42 1.03
CA VAL A 48 9.50 13.22 2.21
C VAL A 48 8.97 12.49 3.44
N LEU A 49 9.73 11.48 3.86
CA LEU A 49 9.46 10.74 5.08
C LEU A 49 9.85 11.62 6.27
N PRO A 50 9.04 11.66 7.35
CA PRO A 50 9.38 12.48 8.50
C PRO A 50 10.74 12.05 9.05
N LEU A 51 11.67 13.01 9.13
CA LEU A 51 13.01 12.77 9.66
C LEU A 51 12.92 12.46 11.16
N PRO A 52 13.80 11.61 11.70
CA PRO A 52 13.99 11.51 13.14
C PRO A 52 14.42 12.88 13.70
N ASP A 53 14.16 13.11 14.98
CA ASP A 53 14.66 14.29 15.68
C ASP A 53 16.19 14.31 15.77
N SER A 54 16.72 15.41 16.32
CA SER A 54 18.15 15.61 16.54
C SER A 54 18.82 14.53 17.40
N SER A 55 18.06 13.67 18.07
CA SER A 55 18.57 12.54 18.86
C SER A 55 18.51 11.21 18.10
N GLY A 56 18.14 11.21 16.81
CA GLY A 56 17.98 10.01 16.01
C GLY A 56 16.72 9.21 16.38
N HIS A 57 15.89 9.76 17.27
CA HIS A 57 14.63 9.16 17.64
C HIS A 57 13.53 9.76 16.79
N TYR A 58 12.67 8.92 16.27
CA TYR A 58 11.38 9.43 15.85
C TYR A 58 10.60 9.70 17.13
N CYS A 59 10.55 10.97 17.57
CA CYS A 59 9.49 11.36 18.48
C CYS A 59 8.19 10.89 17.85
N HIS A 60 7.34 10.24 18.66
CA HIS A 60 5.97 9.86 18.35
C HIS A 60 5.68 8.38 18.02
N THR A 61 4.51 7.93 18.50
CA THR A 61 3.91 6.61 18.28
C THR A 61 3.66 6.37 16.78
N ARG A 62 3.38 5.11 16.38
CA ARG A 62 3.13 4.75 14.97
C ARG A 62 1.99 5.56 14.36
N GLU A 63 0.94 5.86 15.14
CA GLU A 63 -0.23 6.62 14.69
C GLU A 63 0.13 8.08 14.36
N GLN A 64 0.97 8.70 15.18
CA GLN A 64 1.42 10.08 14.96
C GLN A 64 2.37 10.20 13.75
N ARG A 65 3.13 9.15 13.43
CA ARG A 65 3.90 9.09 12.17
C ARG A 65 2.98 8.88 10.96
N ALA A 66 1.94 8.06 11.11
CA ALA A 66 0.93 7.86 10.07
C ALA A 66 0.26 9.19 9.65
N TRP A 67 -0.09 10.04 10.62
CA TRP A 67 -0.69 11.35 10.33
C TRP A 67 0.21 12.26 9.48
N ARG A 68 1.54 12.18 9.65
CA ARG A 68 2.48 12.95 8.83
C ARG A 68 2.55 12.45 7.39
N VAL A 69 2.42 11.14 7.16
CA VAL A 69 2.41 10.57 5.81
C VAL A 69 1.05 10.69 5.12
N CYS A 70 -0.05 10.88 5.87
CA CYS A 70 -1.37 11.21 5.30
C CYS A 70 -1.30 12.42 4.37
N ALA A 71 -0.57 13.47 4.74
CA ALA A 71 -0.36 14.62 3.85
C ALA A 71 0.29 14.22 2.52
N ASN A 72 1.30 13.35 2.56
CA ASN A 72 1.97 12.84 1.36
C ASN A 72 1.02 11.99 0.50
N LEU A 73 0.20 11.15 1.11
CA LEU A 73 -0.81 10.35 0.41
C LEU A 73 -1.88 11.24 -0.24
N ARG A 74 -2.32 12.30 0.45
CA ARG A 74 -3.25 13.30 -0.09
C ARG A 74 -2.65 14.02 -1.29
N HIS A 75 -1.38 14.41 -1.21
CA HIS A 75 -0.66 14.97 -2.37
C HIS A 75 -0.54 13.98 -3.53
N ALA A 76 -0.43 12.68 -3.25
CA ALA A 76 -0.46 11.63 -4.25
C ALA A 76 -1.86 11.40 -4.84
N GLY A 77 -2.91 12.00 -4.28
CA GLY A 77 -4.28 11.91 -4.77
C GLY A 77 -5.17 10.88 -4.08
N ILE A 78 -4.76 10.33 -2.91
CA ILE A 78 -5.53 9.26 -2.22
C ILE A 78 -6.97 9.65 -1.86
N HIS A 79 -7.25 10.94 -1.73
CA HIS A 79 -8.58 11.45 -1.39
C HIS A 79 -9.63 11.10 -2.46
N GLU A 80 -9.20 10.89 -3.71
CA GLU A 80 -10.07 10.44 -4.80
C GLU A 80 -10.53 8.98 -4.64
N ASP A 81 -9.86 8.21 -3.77
CA ASP A 81 -10.11 6.81 -3.49
C ASP A 81 -10.87 6.57 -2.18
N ILE A 82 -11.49 7.61 -1.60
CA ILE A 82 -12.33 7.46 -0.40
C ILE A 82 -13.45 6.43 -0.66
N GLY A 83 -13.64 5.54 0.32
CA GLY A 83 -14.63 4.47 0.26
C GLY A 83 -14.24 3.32 -0.67
N ARG A 84 -12.95 3.21 -1.06
CA ARG A 84 -12.45 2.19 -1.99
C ARG A 84 -11.14 1.60 -1.51
N GLN A 85 -10.92 0.33 -1.84
CA GLN A 85 -9.59 -0.28 -1.68
C GLN A 85 -8.66 0.15 -2.81
N VAL A 86 -7.40 0.37 -2.45
CA VAL A 86 -6.32 0.77 -3.36
C VAL A 86 -5.21 -0.28 -3.35
N VAL A 87 -4.30 -0.21 -4.31
CA VAL A 87 -3.10 -1.06 -4.34
C VAL A 87 -1.93 -0.31 -3.70
N TRP A 88 -1.23 -0.96 -2.78
CA TRP A 88 -0.02 -0.46 -2.16
C TRP A 88 1.18 -1.34 -2.55
N VAL A 89 2.24 -0.73 -3.04
CA VAL A 89 3.49 -1.45 -3.35
C VAL A 89 4.38 -1.43 -2.13
N MET A 90 4.64 -2.61 -1.57
CA MET A 90 5.44 -2.75 -0.34
C MET A 90 6.85 -2.16 -0.54
N PRO A 91 7.24 -1.14 0.25
CA PRO A 91 8.60 -0.63 0.26
C PRO A 91 9.56 -1.65 0.90
N ARG A 92 10.87 -1.45 0.70
CA ARG A 92 11.88 -2.33 1.31
C ARG A 92 11.87 -2.30 2.85
N ASP A 93 11.47 -1.16 3.42
CA ASP A 93 11.42 -0.94 4.87
C ASP A 93 10.05 -1.36 5.43
N ALA A 94 10.05 -2.35 6.31
CA ALA A 94 8.84 -2.93 6.89
C ALA A 94 8.12 -1.99 7.88
N ASP A 95 8.84 -1.09 8.55
CA ASP A 95 8.22 -0.11 9.45
C ASP A 95 7.42 0.90 8.64
N TRP A 96 7.98 1.38 7.52
CA TRP A 96 7.26 2.26 6.61
C TRP A 96 6.08 1.55 5.95
N ASP A 97 6.23 0.28 5.58
CA ASP A 97 5.12 -0.51 5.05
C ASP A 97 3.90 -0.50 5.99
N ALA A 98 4.11 -0.81 7.28
CA ALA A 98 3.04 -0.80 8.28
C ALA A 98 2.43 0.60 8.49
N ILE A 99 3.26 1.64 8.56
CA ILE A 99 2.80 3.03 8.74
C ILE A 99 1.92 3.47 7.56
N PHE A 100 2.32 3.16 6.33
CA PHE A 100 1.57 3.54 5.13
C PHE A 100 0.28 2.74 4.98
N GLN A 101 0.28 1.44 5.29
CA GLN A 101 -0.96 0.66 5.29
C GLN A 101 -1.99 1.22 6.28
N PHE A 102 -1.55 1.62 7.47
CA PHE A 102 -2.41 2.28 8.45
C PHE A 102 -2.92 3.62 7.91
N ALA A 103 -2.04 4.48 7.40
CA ALA A 103 -2.43 5.79 6.86
C ALA A 103 -3.38 5.67 5.67
N ILE A 104 -3.19 4.68 4.79
CA ILE A 104 -4.10 4.41 3.68
C ILE A 104 -5.49 4.04 4.21
N ARG A 105 -5.58 3.14 5.20
CA ARG A 105 -6.86 2.77 5.82
C ARG A 105 -7.57 3.98 6.44
N GLU A 106 -6.84 4.86 7.10
CA GLU A 106 -7.39 6.09 7.67
C GLU A 106 -7.93 7.05 6.59
N GLU A 107 -7.24 7.16 5.44
CA GLU A 107 -7.64 8.06 4.37
C GLU A 107 -8.79 7.49 3.51
N THR A 108 -8.80 6.18 3.23
CA THR A 108 -9.79 5.56 2.33
C THR A 108 -10.94 4.88 3.05
N GLY A 109 -10.78 4.57 4.34
CA GLY A 109 -11.68 3.73 5.13
C GLY A 109 -11.46 2.22 4.94
N PHE A 110 -10.55 1.80 4.05
CA PHE A 110 -10.29 0.39 3.75
C PHE A 110 -8.80 0.07 3.72
N ALA A 111 -8.43 -1.11 4.21
CA ALA A 111 -7.06 -1.59 4.12
C ALA A 111 -6.68 -1.92 2.65
N PRO A 112 -5.43 -1.65 2.21
CA PRO A 112 -5.04 -1.78 0.81
C PRO A 112 -4.79 -3.22 0.36
N TYR A 113 -4.84 -3.45 -0.96
CA TYR A 113 -4.20 -4.61 -1.56
C TYR A 113 -2.68 -4.42 -1.58
N VAL A 114 -1.93 -5.22 -0.83
CA VAL A 114 -0.48 -5.08 -0.74
C VAL A 114 0.20 -5.96 -1.77
N VAL A 115 1.02 -5.35 -2.63
CA VAL A 115 1.97 -6.05 -3.50
C VAL A 115 3.24 -6.28 -2.70
N GLN A 116 3.30 -7.43 -2.03
CA GLN A 116 4.46 -7.83 -1.26
C GLN A 116 5.56 -8.36 -2.17
N ARG A 117 6.71 -7.70 -2.15
CA ARG A 117 7.92 -8.06 -2.91
C ARG A 117 9.16 -8.26 -2.06
N TRP A 118 9.06 -8.02 -0.75
CA TRP A 118 10.11 -8.18 0.23
C TRP A 118 9.69 -9.14 1.34
N ILE A 119 10.63 -9.94 1.81
CA ILE A 119 10.51 -10.70 3.05
C ILE A 119 11.73 -10.40 3.91
N GLN A 120 11.51 -10.28 5.20
CA GLN A 120 12.57 -10.24 6.18
C GLN A 120 12.72 -11.65 6.76
N ASP A 121 13.91 -12.21 6.60
CA ASP A 121 14.30 -13.48 7.22
C ASP A 121 15.55 -13.28 8.10
N GLU A 122 16.05 -14.36 8.70
CA GLU A 122 17.24 -14.35 9.57
C GLU A 122 18.52 -13.90 8.84
N THR A 123 18.54 -13.97 7.50
CA THR A 123 19.69 -13.61 6.66
C THR A 123 19.61 -12.17 6.11
N GLY A 124 18.47 -11.49 6.30
CA GLY A 124 18.26 -10.10 5.92
C GLY A 124 17.00 -9.88 5.09
N ILE A 125 16.98 -8.79 4.33
CA ILE A 125 15.84 -8.43 3.47
C ILE A 125 16.07 -9.00 2.08
N GLN A 126 15.24 -9.97 1.68
CA GLN A 126 15.30 -10.61 0.37
C GLN A 126 14.15 -10.18 -0.53
N ARG A 127 14.43 -10.02 -1.83
CA ARG A 127 13.40 -9.79 -2.85
C ARG A 127 12.81 -11.12 -3.30
N LEU A 128 11.49 -11.24 -3.24
CA LEU A 128 10.76 -12.43 -3.69
C LEU A 128 9.98 -12.16 -4.97
N ALA A 129 9.47 -13.24 -5.59
CA ALA A 129 8.38 -13.13 -6.55
C ALA A 129 7.19 -12.43 -5.87
N ALA A 130 6.70 -11.36 -6.50
CA ALA A 130 5.67 -10.54 -5.89
C ALA A 130 4.37 -11.32 -5.69
N ARG A 131 3.69 -11.05 -4.59
CA ARG A 131 2.38 -11.60 -4.26
C ARG A 131 1.42 -10.49 -3.85
N ILE A 132 0.13 -10.71 -4.10
CA ILE A 132 -0.92 -9.76 -3.73
C ILE A 132 -1.67 -10.26 -2.52
N ILE A 133 -1.74 -9.43 -1.49
CA ILE A 133 -2.40 -9.71 -0.23
C ILE A 133 -3.59 -8.76 -0.07
N ASP A 134 -4.77 -9.31 0.16
CA ASP A 134 -5.96 -8.56 0.56
C ASP A 134 -5.91 -8.37 2.07
N THR A 135 -5.39 -7.22 2.51
CA THR A 135 -5.19 -6.95 3.94
C THR A 135 -6.49 -6.68 4.67
N GLN A 136 -7.53 -6.21 3.97
CA GLN A 136 -8.85 -6.04 4.56
C GLN A 136 -9.40 -7.38 5.02
N LYS A 137 -9.36 -8.40 4.15
CA LYS A 137 -9.82 -9.74 4.52
C LYS A 137 -9.01 -10.37 5.65
N LEU A 138 -7.72 -10.07 5.75
CA LEU A 138 -6.90 -10.53 6.86
C LEU A 138 -7.35 -9.90 8.19
N ILE A 139 -7.64 -8.60 8.19
CA ILE A 139 -8.14 -7.88 9.37
C ILE A 139 -9.53 -8.41 9.76
N ASP A 140 -10.46 -8.48 8.80
CA ASP A 140 -11.82 -8.98 9.06
C ASP A 140 -11.81 -10.41 9.61
N GLY A 141 -10.89 -11.26 9.13
CA GLY A 141 -10.71 -12.64 9.61
C GLY A 141 -10.12 -12.75 11.01
N LEU A 142 -9.33 -11.75 11.45
CA LEU A 142 -8.77 -11.69 12.81
C LEU A 142 -9.80 -11.14 13.82
N GLU A 143 -10.65 -10.20 13.40
CA GLU A 143 -11.71 -9.62 14.25
C GLU A 143 -12.93 -10.54 14.42
N SER A 144 -13.03 -11.59 13.59
CA SER A 144 -14.11 -12.58 13.64
C SER A 144 -13.82 -13.80 14.55
N GLN A 145 -12.71 -13.78 15.30
CA GLN A 145 -12.34 -14.79 16.31
C GLN A 145 -12.52 -14.26 17.72
#